data_AF-A0A6C0LXY2-F1
#
_entry.id   AF-A0A6C0LXY2-F1
#
_cell.length_a   1.000
_cell.length_b   1.000
_cell.length_c   1.000
_cell.angle_alpha   90.00
_cell.angle_beta   90.00
_cell.angle_gamma   90.00
#
_symmetry.space_group_name_H-M   'P 1'
#
loop_
_entity.id
_entity.type
_entity.pdbx_description
1 polymer ?
#
loop_
_entity_poly.entity_id
_entity_poly.type
_entity_poly.pdbx_seq_one_letter_code
_entity_poly.pdbx_strand_id
1 'polypeptide(L)'
;MSDYYDDEYGGGEYGEGLFDGDQGSENEWEQDLQAYEDNFNDGARAGEEYTGCWETGKGGEKLKIQTPLGRFCIKVDAVSRNIESECNLLNQADITMLQSFSQKVPRVRYKNPTAFVLGYIATKRGASKIDIQTLETVYNCYKKTVSVDKDESVKKSDVIRYARLWNILTKQ
;
A
#
# COMPACT_ATOMS: atom_id res chain seq x y z
N MET A 1 -38.26 -35.40 43.19
CA MET A 1 -38.20 -35.96 41.82
C MET A 1 -36.90 -35.42 41.24
N SER A 2 -35.73 -36.02 41.52
CA SER A 2 -35.25 -37.33 41.03
C SER A 2 -35.29 -37.43 39.51
N ASP A 3 -34.11 -37.62 38.93
CA ASP A 3 -33.74 -38.54 37.82
C ASP A 3 -32.52 -37.90 37.09
N TYR A 4 -31.26 -38.16 37.47
CA TYR A 4 -30.37 -39.29 37.11
C TYR A 4 -30.38 -39.66 35.62
N TYR A 5 -29.29 -39.36 34.90
CA TYR A 5 -28.54 -40.12 33.86
C TYR A 5 -27.29 -39.23 33.56
N ASP A 6 -26.06 -39.56 33.97
CA ASP A 6 -25.17 -40.69 33.62
C ASP A 6 -24.82 -40.70 32.12
N ASP A 7 -23.74 -39.99 31.77
CA ASP A 7 -23.09 -40.08 30.46
C ASP A 7 -21.60 -40.41 30.67
N GLU A 8 -21.28 -41.60 30.21
CA GLU A 8 -20.00 -42.29 30.25
C GLU A 8 -18.87 -41.51 29.56
N TYR A 9 -17.74 -41.41 30.27
CA TYR A 9 -16.45 -41.08 29.69
C TYR A 9 -15.95 -42.25 28.83
N GLY A 10 -16.31 -42.24 27.55
CA GLY A 10 -15.72 -43.12 26.54
C GLY A 10 -14.29 -42.69 26.19
N GLY A 11 -13.31 -43.44 26.70
CA GLY A 11 -11.90 -43.29 26.38
C GLY A 11 -11.63 -43.55 24.90
N GLY A 12 -11.20 -42.51 24.18
CA GLY A 12 -10.66 -42.62 22.84
C GLY A 12 -9.22 -43.11 22.89
N GLU A 13 -9.03 -44.36 22.50
CA GLU A 13 -7.76 -45.04 22.26
C GLU A 13 -6.97 -44.28 21.16
N TYR A 14 -5.89 -43.59 21.54
CA TYR A 14 -5.00 -42.93 20.60
C TYR A 14 -4.18 -44.00 19.87
N GLY A 15 -4.64 -44.38 18.68
CA GLY A 15 -3.87 -45.24 17.78
C GLY A 15 -2.56 -44.56 17.41
N GLU A 16 -1.44 -45.16 17.82
CA GLU A 16 -0.09 -44.83 17.37
C GLU A 16 0.03 -45.15 15.87
N GLY A 17 -0.34 -44.17 15.05
CA GLY A 17 -0.01 -44.16 13.63
C GLY A 17 1.49 -43.95 13.46
N LEU A 18 2.20 -45.03 13.14
CA LEU A 18 3.54 -45.01 12.57
C LEU A 18 3.58 -44.03 11.40
N PHE A 19 4.12 -42.84 11.65
CA PHE A 19 4.48 -41.89 10.61
C PHE A 19 5.79 -42.39 10.00
N ASP A 20 5.66 -43.22 8.95
CA ASP A 20 6.78 -43.61 8.10
C ASP A 20 7.42 -42.32 7.58
N GLY A 21 8.63 -42.06 8.05
CA GLY A 21 9.44 -40.92 7.65
C GLY A 21 9.83 -41.10 6.19
N ASP A 22 9.01 -40.56 5.29
CA ASP A 22 9.43 -40.27 3.94
C ASP A 22 10.53 -39.20 4.03
N GLN A 23 11.78 -39.67 3.98
CA GLN A 23 12.97 -38.85 3.84
C GLN A 23 12.97 -38.28 2.41
N GLY A 24 12.03 -37.36 2.16
CA GLY A 24 12.05 -36.48 1.02
C GLY A 24 13.33 -35.66 1.08
N SER A 25 14.28 -36.04 0.22
CA SER A 25 15.57 -35.40 -0.01
C SER A 25 15.48 -33.88 0.11
N GLU A 26 16.07 -33.32 1.17
CA GLU A 26 16.21 -31.86 1.40
C GLU A 26 16.81 -31.13 0.18
N ASN A 27 17.49 -31.85 -0.71
CA ASN A 27 18.10 -31.33 -1.93
C ASN A 27 17.09 -30.93 -3.03
N GLU A 28 15.84 -31.42 -3.01
CA GLU A 28 14.83 -31.05 -4.03
C GLU A 28 14.25 -29.66 -3.75
N TRP A 29 14.04 -29.32 -2.48
CA TRP A 29 13.51 -28.00 -2.08
C TRP A 29 14.52 -26.86 -2.33
N GLU A 30 15.81 -27.12 -2.16
CA GLU A 30 16.87 -26.13 -2.43
C GLU A 30 17.02 -25.86 -3.93
N GLN A 31 16.85 -26.88 -4.80
CA GLN A 31 16.88 -26.68 -6.26
C GLN A 31 15.66 -25.92 -6.77
N ASP A 32 14.47 -26.16 -6.21
CA ASP A 32 13.26 -25.42 -6.55
C ASP A 32 13.30 -23.96 -6.09
N LEU A 33 13.89 -23.67 -4.92
CA LEU A 33 14.14 -22.30 -4.45
C LEU A 33 15.09 -21.54 -5.39
N GLN A 34 16.16 -22.20 -5.84
CA GLN A 34 17.15 -21.58 -6.72
C GLN A 34 16.57 -21.34 -8.13
N ALA A 35 15.72 -22.24 -8.63
CA ALA A 35 14.98 -22.04 -9.88
C ALA A 35 13.92 -20.91 -9.80
N TYR A 36 13.38 -20.64 -8.60
CA TYR A 36 12.48 -19.52 -8.33
C TYR A 36 13.21 -18.17 -8.26
N GLU A 37 14.42 -18.14 -7.68
CA GLU A 37 15.24 -16.93 -7.56
C GLU A 37 15.80 -16.47 -8.91
N ASP A 38 16.20 -17.40 -9.78
CA ASP A 38 16.80 -17.10 -11.09
C ASP A 38 15.80 -16.59 -12.15
N ASN A 39 14.48 -16.70 -11.90
CA ASN A 39 13.43 -16.34 -12.88
C ASN A 39 12.52 -15.17 -12.45
N PHE A 40 12.86 -14.43 -11.38
CA PHE A 40 12.04 -13.29 -10.94
C PHE A 40 12.30 -12.02 -11.79
N ASN A 41 12.00 -12.11 -13.08
CA ASN A 41 12.04 -10.98 -14.01
C ASN A 41 10.64 -10.36 -14.15
N ASP A 42 10.18 -9.70 -13.07
CA ASP A 42 8.86 -9.02 -13.01
C ASP A 42 8.64 -8.05 -14.17
N GLY A 43 9.72 -7.41 -14.66
CA GLY A 43 9.68 -6.49 -15.79
C GLY A 43 9.23 -7.15 -17.10
N ALA A 44 9.54 -8.44 -17.29
CA ALA A 44 9.15 -9.18 -18.50
C ALA A 44 7.68 -9.64 -18.48
N ARG A 45 7.07 -9.82 -17.29
CA ARG A 45 5.67 -10.24 -17.15
C ARG A 45 4.67 -9.09 -17.27
N ALA A 46 5.07 -7.87 -16.94
CA ALA A 46 4.18 -6.69 -16.95
C ALA A 46 4.11 -5.98 -18.31
N GLY A 47 4.90 -6.39 -19.31
CA GLY A 47 4.72 -6.00 -20.71
C GLY A 47 5.01 -4.53 -21.04
N GLU A 48 5.67 -3.76 -20.19
CA GLU A 48 6.02 -2.35 -20.46
C GLU A 48 7.12 -1.86 -19.52
N GLU A 49 7.89 -0.87 -19.97
CA GLU A 49 8.97 -0.20 -19.24
C GLU A 49 8.38 0.71 -18.14
N TYR A 50 7.89 0.09 -17.06
CA TYR A 50 7.29 0.82 -15.93
C TYR A 50 8.35 1.37 -14.98
N THR A 51 8.64 2.67 -15.07
CA THR A 51 9.45 3.42 -14.09
C THR A 51 8.68 3.66 -12.77
N GLY A 52 8.38 2.59 -12.05
CA GLY A 52 7.55 2.58 -10.85
C GLY A 52 8.33 2.46 -9.54
N CYS A 53 7.77 2.99 -8.44
CA CYS A 53 8.35 2.83 -7.09
C CYS A 53 8.33 1.38 -6.55
N TRP A 54 7.83 0.44 -7.35
CA TRP A 54 7.62 -0.98 -7.03
C TRP A 54 8.71 -1.89 -7.60
N GLU A 55 9.62 -1.36 -8.44
CA GLU A 55 10.66 -2.20 -9.05
C GLU A 55 11.66 -2.71 -8.01
N THR A 56 12.04 -3.98 -8.15
CA THR A 56 13.20 -4.58 -7.49
C THR A 56 14.48 -3.98 -8.07
N GLY A 57 15.41 -3.54 -7.23
CA GLY A 57 16.74 -3.13 -7.70
C GLY A 57 17.47 -4.32 -8.33
N LYS A 58 18.21 -4.10 -9.43
CA LYS A 58 19.08 -5.15 -9.98
C LYS A 58 20.16 -5.49 -8.95
N GLY A 59 20.23 -6.75 -8.50
CA GLY A 59 21.36 -7.26 -7.71
C GLY A 59 21.13 -7.44 -6.20
N GLY A 60 19.95 -7.86 -5.75
CA GLY A 60 19.74 -8.23 -4.34
C GLY A 60 19.55 -7.04 -3.38
N GLU A 61 19.33 -5.84 -3.91
CA GLU A 61 18.90 -4.70 -3.10
C GLU A 61 17.51 -4.95 -2.49
N LYS A 62 17.27 -4.47 -1.26
CA LYS A 62 15.96 -4.59 -0.60
C LYS A 62 14.86 -4.12 -1.56
N LEU A 63 13.83 -4.94 -1.75
CA LEU A 63 12.65 -4.60 -2.55
C LEU A 63 12.23 -3.16 -2.23
N LYS A 64 12.05 -2.29 -3.24
CA LYS A 64 11.71 -0.87 -3.00
C LYS A 64 10.49 -0.74 -2.09
N ILE A 65 9.56 -1.70 -2.13
CA ILE A 65 8.38 -1.80 -1.25
C ILE A 65 8.70 -1.86 0.26
N GLN A 66 9.87 -2.36 0.64
CA GLN A 66 10.31 -2.41 2.04
C GLN A 66 10.96 -1.11 2.51
N THR A 67 11.39 -0.26 1.57
CA THR A 67 11.97 1.05 1.88
C THR A 67 10.88 2.06 2.25
N PRO A 68 11.18 3.10 3.04
CA PRO A 68 10.23 4.18 3.30
C PRO A 68 9.68 4.84 2.04
N LEU A 69 10.48 4.88 0.96
CA LEU A 69 10.06 5.45 -0.31
C LEU A 69 9.03 4.58 -1.02
N GLY A 70 9.29 3.28 -1.19
CA GLY A 70 8.32 2.40 -1.84
C GLY A 70 7.02 2.29 -1.04
N ARG A 71 7.09 2.24 0.30
CA ARG A 71 5.89 2.30 1.17
C ARG A 71 5.11 3.60 0.97
N PHE A 72 5.80 4.72 0.82
CA PHE A 72 5.16 6.01 0.55
C PHE A 72 4.46 5.99 -0.81
N CYS A 73 5.13 5.55 -1.88
CA CYS A 73 4.52 5.49 -3.22
C CYS A 73 3.33 4.53 -3.30
N ILE A 74 3.43 3.33 -2.71
CA ILE A 74 2.32 2.36 -2.66
C ILE A 74 1.10 2.98 -1.98
N LYS A 75 1.31 3.66 -0.85
CA LYS A 75 0.21 4.35 -0.17
C LYS A 75 -0.33 5.52 -0.99
N VAL A 76 0.51 6.27 -1.70
CA VAL A 76 0.06 7.33 -2.61
C VAL A 76 -0.83 6.75 -3.70
N ASP A 77 -0.45 5.64 -4.34
CA ASP A 77 -1.26 4.98 -5.37
C ASP A 77 -2.60 4.49 -4.81
N ALA A 78 -2.57 3.73 -3.71
CA ALA A 78 -3.76 3.21 -3.07
C ALA A 78 -4.75 4.32 -2.68
N VAL A 79 -4.25 5.40 -2.05
CA VAL A 79 -5.08 6.56 -1.69
C VAL A 79 -5.64 7.25 -2.94
N SER A 80 -4.84 7.39 -4.00
CA SER A 80 -5.27 8.07 -5.21
C SER A 80 -6.40 7.31 -5.92
N ARG A 81 -6.26 5.98 -6.03
CA ARG A 81 -7.30 5.11 -6.60
C ARG A 81 -8.57 5.09 -5.77
N ASN A 82 -8.46 5.08 -4.45
CA ASN A 82 -9.62 5.17 -3.56
C ASN A 82 -10.37 6.52 -3.72
N ILE A 83 -9.63 7.63 -3.84
CA ILE A 83 -10.25 8.95 -4.09
C ILE A 83 -10.87 9.02 -5.49
N GLU A 84 -10.23 8.42 -6.50
CA GLU A 84 -10.79 8.31 -7.85
C GLU A 84 -12.13 7.55 -7.82
N SER A 85 -12.18 6.39 -7.18
CA SER A 85 -13.40 5.56 -7.12
C SER A 85 -14.53 6.21 -6.32
N GLU A 86 -14.22 6.79 -5.15
CA GLU A 86 -15.24 7.28 -4.21
C GLU A 86 -15.69 8.71 -4.49
N CYS A 87 -14.81 9.55 -5.04
CA CYS A 87 -15.04 10.97 -5.15
C CYS A 87 -14.89 11.53 -6.57
N ASN A 88 -14.31 10.76 -7.51
CA ASN A 88 -14.08 11.20 -8.89
C ASN A 88 -13.35 12.56 -8.98
N LEU A 89 -12.45 12.83 -8.03
CA LEU A 89 -11.66 14.07 -7.97
C LEU A 89 -10.32 13.97 -8.70
N LEU A 90 -9.89 12.74 -8.99
CA LEU A 90 -8.66 12.40 -9.69
C LEU A 90 -9.02 11.62 -10.95
N ASN A 91 -8.10 11.64 -11.92
CA ASN A 91 -8.11 10.75 -13.07
C ASN A 91 -6.76 10.01 -13.20
N GLN A 92 -6.68 9.06 -14.13
CA GLN A 92 -5.45 8.30 -14.38
C GLN A 92 -4.20 9.18 -14.63
N ALA A 93 -4.34 10.32 -15.31
CA ALA A 93 -3.21 11.22 -15.56
C ALA A 93 -2.71 11.89 -14.26
N ASP A 94 -3.63 12.25 -13.36
CA ASP A 94 -3.31 12.78 -12.05
C ASP A 94 -2.59 11.73 -11.18
N ILE A 95 -3.01 10.46 -11.25
CA ILE A 95 -2.36 9.35 -10.54
C ILE A 95 -0.92 9.17 -11.01
N THR A 96 -0.69 9.14 -12.33
CA THR A 96 0.68 9.07 -12.89
C THR A 96 1.53 10.26 -12.44
N MET A 97 0.94 11.46 -12.39
CA MET A 97 1.64 12.65 -11.89
C MET A 97 2.01 12.49 -10.41
N LEU A 98 1.08 12.09 -9.55
CA LEU A 98 1.30 11.85 -8.13
C LEU A 98 2.42 10.83 -7.89
N GLN A 99 2.45 9.74 -8.66
CA GLN A 99 3.52 8.75 -8.61
C GLN A 99 4.88 9.36 -9.00
N SER A 100 4.95 10.12 -10.09
CA SER A 100 6.21 10.74 -10.53
C SER A 100 6.79 11.73 -9.51
N PHE A 101 5.92 12.50 -8.83
CA PHE A 101 6.34 13.45 -7.81
C PHE A 101 6.68 12.77 -6.49
N SER A 102 6.01 11.66 -6.15
CA SER A 102 6.28 10.91 -4.91
C SER A 102 7.74 10.45 -4.82
N GLN A 103 8.38 10.19 -5.96
CA GLN A 103 9.81 9.83 -6.06
C GLN A 103 10.74 11.00 -5.74
N LYS A 104 10.28 12.25 -5.93
CA LYS A 104 11.05 13.49 -5.75
C LYS A 104 10.88 14.09 -4.35
N VAL A 105 9.98 13.55 -3.52
CA VAL A 105 9.70 14.11 -2.19
C VAL A 105 10.88 13.85 -1.25
N PRO A 106 11.48 14.89 -0.64
CA PRO A 106 12.55 14.67 0.33
C PRO A 106 11.99 14.15 1.66
N ARG A 107 12.75 13.25 2.31
CA ARG A 107 12.47 12.72 3.66
C ARG A 107 11.08 12.08 3.78
N VAL A 108 10.67 11.30 2.79
CA VAL A 108 9.37 10.56 2.72
C VAL A 108 9.00 9.78 3.99
N ARG A 109 9.99 9.28 4.74
CA ARG A 109 9.77 8.56 6.01
C ARG A 109 9.01 9.36 7.09
N TYR A 110 8.98 10.69 6.97
CA TYR A 110 8.27 11.59 7.88
C TYR A 110 7.06 12.26 7.21
N LYS A 111 6.62 11.75 6.06
CA LYS A 111 5.52 12.32 5.29
C LYS A 111 4.29 11.43 5.37
N ASN A 112 3.12 12.05 5.33
CA ASN A 112 1.83 11.39 5.29
C ASN A 112 1.38 11.33 3.82
N PRO A 113 1.27 10.13 3.21
CA PRO A 113 0.92 9.97 1.81
C PRO A 113 -0.50 10.45 1.50
N THR A 114 -1.43 10.26 2.43
CA THR A 114 -2.80 10.74 2.29
C THR A 114 -2.86 12.26 2.23
N ALA A 115 -2.20 12.94 3.16
CA ALA A 115 -2.12 14.40 3.15
C ALA A 115 -1.39 14.93 1.89
N PHE A 116 -0.42 14.20 1.35
CA PHE A 116 0.26 14.52 0.10
C PHE A 116 -0.70 14.52 -1.10
N VAL A 117 -1.52 13.48 -1.25
CA VAL A 117 -2.54 13.39 -2.31
C VAL A 117 -3.62 14.45 -2.13
N LEU A 118 -4.16 14.63 -0.92
CA LEU A 118 -5.17 15.66 -0.67
C LEU A 118 -4.63 17.07 -0.93
N GLY A 119 -3.36 17.32 -0.59
CA GLY A 119 -2.68 18.59 -0.88
C GLY A 119 -2.61 18.88 -2.38
N TYR A 120 -2.33 17.85 -3.20
CA TYR A 120 -2.31 17.97 -4.67
C TYR A 120 -3.68 18.40 -5.21
N ILE A 121 -4.75 17.75 -4.75
CA ILE A 121 -6.11 18.07 -5.21
C ILE A 121 -6.51 19.47 -4.72
N ALA A 122 -6.17 19.84 -3.48
CA ALA A 122 -6.44 21.16 -2.91
C ALA A 122 -5.75 22.30 -3.67
N THR A 123 -4.61 22.01 -4.32
CA THR A 123 -3.94 22.91 -5.26
C THR A 123 -4.54 22.90 -6.67
N LYS A 124 -5.68 22.26 -6.92
CA LYS A 124 -6.22 22.03 -8.27
C LYS A 124 -5.17 21.40 -9.20
N ARG A 125 -4.63 20.25 -8.78
CA ARG A 125 -3.64 19.45 -9.53
C ARG A 125 -2.26 20.12 -9.62
N GLY A 126 -1.80 20.72 -8.52
CA GLY A 126 -0.49 21.37 -8.43
C GLY A 126 -0.45 22.85 -8.83
N ALA A 127 -1.61 23.47 -9.09
CA ALA A 127 -1.70 24.91 -9.34
C ALA A 127 -1.44 25.71 -8.05
N SER A 128 -0.75 26.85 -8.18
CA SER A 128 -0.20 27.57 -7.02
C SER A 128 -1.24 28.11 -6.01
N LYS A 129 -2.53 28.13 -6.37
CA LYS A 129 -3.59 28.75 -5.57
C LYS A 129 -4.43 27.70 -4.84
N ILE A 130 -4.41 27.76 -3.52
CA ILE A 130 -5.31 27.00 -2.66
C ILE A 130 -6.66 27.72 -2.65
N ASP A 131 -7.71 27.01 -3.03
CA ASP A 131 -9.07 27.49 -2.94
C ASP A 131 -9.78 26.85 -1.74
N ILE A 132 -10.46 27.67 -0.93
CA ILE A 132 -11.11 27.21 0.30
C ILE A 132 -12.24 26.23 -0.03
N GLN A 133 -13.01 26.50 -1.08
CA GLN A 133 -14.10 25.59 -1.49
C GLN A 133 -13.53 24.24 -1.94
N THR A 134 -12.46 24.26 -2.74
CA THR A 134 -11.75 23.04 -3.14
C THR A 134 -11.21 22.28 -1.92
N LEU A 135 -10.62 22.98 -0.94
CA LEU A 135 -10.12 22.38 0.30
C LEU A 135 -11.24 21.67 1.08
N GLU A 136 -12.41 22.30 1.22
CA GLU A 136 -13.57 21.71 1.90
C GLU A 136 -14.09 20.48 1.16
N THR A 137 -14.24 20.56 -0.17
CA THR A 137 -14.67 19.42 -1.00
C THR A 137 -13.74 18.22 -0.84
N VAL A 138 -12.42 18.46 -0.94
CA VAL A 138 -11.40 17.41 -0.81
C VAL A 138 -11.40 16.81 0.58
N TYR A 139 -11.51 17.65 1.62
CA TYR A 139 -11.50 17.14 2.99
C TYR A 139 -12.78 16.37 3.34
N ASN A 140 -13.93 16.79 2.81
CA ASN A 140 -15.18 16.05 2.98
C ASN A 140 -15.15 14.72 2.23
N CYS A 141 -14.55 14.66 1.04
CA CYS A 141 -14.27 13.41 0.34
C CYS A 141 -13.41 12.48 1.21
N TYR A 142 -12.28 12.97 1.74
CA TYR A 142 -11.42 12.19 2.63
C TYR A 142 -12.17 11.62 3.84
N LYS A 143 -13.04 12.40 4.49
CA LYS A 143 -13.85 11.88 5.60
C LYS A 143 -14.77 10.72 5.20
N LYS A 144 -15.29 10.73 3.97
CA LYS A 144 -16.10 9.61 3.46
C LYS A 144 -15.23 8.37 3.25
N THR A 145 -14.08 8.52 2.60
CA THR A 145 -13.19 7.39 2.31
C THR A 145 -12.54 6.78 3.56
N VAL A 146 -12.31 7.57 4.61
CA VAL A 146 -11.74 7.13 5.89
C VAL A 146 -12.76 6.44 6.79
N SER A 147 -14.05 6.70 6.60
CA SER A 147 -15.09 6.15 7.48
C SER A 147 -15.12 4.61 7.51
N VAL A 148 -14.47 3.96 6.54
CA VAL A 148 -14.26 2.51 6.48
C VAL A 148 -13.13 2.02 7.39
N ASP A 149 -12.06 2.82 7.61
CA ASP A 149 -10.83 2.40 8.31
C ASP A 149 -10.47 3.22 9.58
N LYS A 150 -11.26 4.22 9.97
CA LYS A 150 -11.07 5.09 11.17
C LYS A 150 -9.70 5.81 11.28
N ASP A 151 -8.92 5.90 10.20
CA ASP A 151 -7.64 6.61 10.22
C ASP A 151 -7.84 8.13 10.06
N GLU A 152 -8.21 8.80 11.17
CA GLU A 152 -8.33 10.27 11.27
C GLU A 152 -6.97 10.99 11.40
N SER A 153 -5.87 10.37 10.98
CA SER A 153 -4.53 10.95 11.14
C SER A 153 -4.30 12.24 10.35
N VAL A 154 -5.14 12.57 9.37
CA VAL A 154 -4.99 13.79 8.55
C VAL A 154 -5.96 14.89 8.99
N LYS A 155 -5.40 16.02 9.42
CA LYS A 155 -6.17 17.23 9.72
C LYS A 155 -6.20 18.17 8.51
N LYS A 156 -7.19 19.06 8.43
CA LYS A 156 -7.25 20.12 7.40
C LYS A 156 -5.94 20.92 7.30
N SER A 157 -5.32 21.21 8.44
CA SER A 157 -4.04 21.91 8.51
C SER A 157 -2.91 21.17 7.79
N ASP A 158 -2.95 19.83 7.78
CA ASP A 158 -1.96 19.03 7.06
C ASP A 158 -2.19 19.15 5.55
N VAL A 159 -3.44 19.10 5.08
CA VAL A 159 -3.77 19.33 3.66
C VAL A 159 -3.21 20.66 3.16
N ILE A 160 -3.37 21.75 3.93
CA ILE A 160 -2.79 23.06 3.61
C ILE A 160 -1.25 23.01 3.58
N ARG A 161 -0.62 22.32 4.53
CA ARG A 161 0.84 22.16 4.59
C ARG A 161 1.36 21.44 3.35
N TYR A 162 0.68 20.39 2.90
CA TYR A 162 1.07 19.64 1.70
C TYR A 162 0.72 20.38 0.41
N ALA A 163 -0.37 21.16 0.38
CA ALA A 163 -0.64 22.06 -0.73
C ALA A 163 0.50 23.07 -0.93
N ARG A 164 1.07 23.62 0.16
CA ARG A 164 2.27 24.46 0.08
C ARG A 164 3.51 23.71 -0.39
N LEU A 165 3.65 22.43 -0.02
CA LEU A 165 4.73 21.57 -0.53
C LEU A 165 4.63 21.45 -2.05
N TRP A 166 3.42 21.24 -2.59
CA TRP A 166 3.20 21.16 -4.04
C TRP A 166 3.61 22.43 -4.77
N ASN A 167 3.31 23.60 -4.21
CA ASN A 167 3.77 24.88 -4.77
C ASN A 167 5.29 25.01 -4.84
N ILE A 168 6.04 24.30 -3.99
CA ILE A 168 7.51 24.26 -4.03
C ILE A 168 7.97 23.25 -5.09
N LEU A 169 7.32 22.09 -5.15
CA LEU A 169 7.68 21.01 -6.08
C LEU A 169 7.39 21.37 -7.55
N THR A 170 6.34 22.14 -7.85
CA THR A 170 5.95 22.49 -9.23
C THR A 170 6.67 23.72 -9.79
N LYS A 171 7.48 24.42 -8.97
CA LYS A 171 8.26 25.60 -9.38
C LYS A 171 9.72 25.28 -9.73
N GLN A 172 10.13 24.01 -9.62
CA GLN A 172 11.46 23.53 -10.01
C GLN A 172 11.45 23.09 -11.47
#